data_AF-A0A7J4L7E2-F1
#
_entry.id   AF-A0A7J4L7E2-F1
#
_cell.length_a   1.000
_cell.length_b   1.000
_cell.length_c   1.000
_cell.angle_alpha   90.00
_cell.angle_beta   90.00
_cell.angle_gamma   90.00
#
_symmetry.space_group_name_H-M   'P 1'
#
loop_
_entity.id
_entity.type
_entity.pdbx_description
1 polymer ?
#
loop_
_entity_poly.entity_id
_entity_poly.type
_entity_poly.pdbx_seq_one_letter_code
_entity_poly.pdbx_strand_id
1 'polypeptide(L)'
;MTITLERQIEQMLALHKGWDDREALPIKRETIDKALKYMPLMEEYVHNMLNIKLGQPSLTACTDGSVDLHWNSDEYELIMNVPERALPATYYGDDKHRSKVLKGNFPKYQ
;
A
#
# COMPACT_ATOMS: atom_id res chain seq x y z
N MET A 1 -7.61 4.83 -18.94
CA MET A 1 -7.42 6.09 -18.19
C MET A 1 -6.79 5.73 -16.86
N THR A 2 -5.59 6.20 -16.58
CA THR A 2 -4.96 6.01 -15.26
C THR A 2 -5.59 6.98 -14.27
N ILE A 3 -6.12 6.48 -13.15
CA ILE A 3 -6.66 7.33 -12.09
C ILE A 3 -5.47 7.92 -11.32
N THR A 4 -5.46 9.23 -11.08
CA THR A 4 -4.40 9.89 -10.30
C THR A 4 -4.42 9.44 -8.85
N LEU A 5 -3.30 9.58 -8.14
CA LEU A 5 -3.22 9.29 -6.70
C LEU A 5 -4.26 10.08 -5.91
N GLU A 6 -4.41 11.37 -6.23
CA GLU A 6 -5.38 12.27 -5.62
C GLU A 6 -6.81 11.76 -5.75
N ARG A 7 -7.21 11.31 -6.95
CA ARG A 7 -8.55 10.79 -7.18
C ARG A 7 -8.78 9.46 -6.45
N GLN A 8 -7.77 8.62 -6.30
CA GLN A 8 -7.88 7.40 -5.48
C GLN A 8 -8.09 7.76 -4.00
N ILE A 9 -7.39 8.78 -3.50
CA ILE A 9 -7.57 9.29 -2.14
C ILE A 9 -9.00 9.83 -1.92
N GLU A 10 -9.50 10.64 -2.85
CA GLU A 10 -10.86 11.18 -2.79
C GLU A 10 -11.91 10.05 -2.77
N GLN A 11 -11.74 9.04 -3.62
CA GLN A 11 -12.64 7.88 -3.67
C GLN A 11 -12.62 7.09 -2.36
N MET A 12 -11.46 6.84 -1.78
CA MET A 12 -11.34 6.12 -0.50
C MET A 12 -11.99 6.89 0.66
N LEU A 13 -11.84 8.21 0.71
CA LEU A 13 -12.44 9.03 1.76
C LEU A 13 -13.95 9.18 1.62
N ALA A 14 -14.50 8.95 0.43
CA ALA A 14 -15.94 8.93 0.20
C ALA A 14 -16.60 7.58 0.61
N LEU A 15 -15.81 6.57 0.97
CA LEU A 15 -16.34 5.27 1.40
C LEU A 15 -17.04 5.40 2.76
N HIS A 16 -18.32 5.02 2.78
CA HIS A 16 -19.12 4.95 3.99
C HIS A 16 -18.98 3.56 4.64
N LYS A 17 -19.38 3.42 5.92
CA LYS A 17 -19.41 2.09 6.56
C LYS A 17 -20.31 1.14 5.75
N GLY A 18 -19.80 -0.04 5.40
CA GLY A 18 -20.50 -1.06 4.62
C GLY A 18 -20.46 -0.84 3.10
N TRP A 19 -19.47 -0.10 2.59
CA TRP A 19 -19.30 0.17 1.15
C TRP A 19 -19.11 -1.07 0.28
N ASP A 20 -18.84 -2.23 0.88
CA ASP A 20 -18.69 -3.53 0.22
C ASP A 20 -19.95 -4.41 0.34
N ASP A 21 -21.10 -3.82 0.69
CA ASP A 21 -22.36 -4.48 1.05
C ASP A 21 -22.24 -5.42 2.27
N ARG A 22 -21.19 -5.25 3.09
CA ARG A 22 -20.96 -6.00 4.34
C ARG A 22 -20.60 -5.03 5.47
N GLU A 23 -19.58 -5.37 6.26
CA GLU A 23 -19.14 -4.61 7.44
C GLU A 23 -17.84 -3.84 7.18
N ALA A 24 -17.53 -3.50 5.92
CA ALA A 24 -16.32 -2.74 5.64
C ALA A 24 -16.28 -1.41 6.38
N LEU A 25 -15.13 -1.10 6.98
CA LEU A 25 -14.90 0.16 7.66
C LEU A 25 -14.63 1.29 6.65
N PRO A 26 -15.00 2.54 6.96
CA PRO A 26 -14.57 3.70 6.20
C PRO A 26 -13.05 3.88 6.32
N ILE A 27 -12.42 4.43 5.29
CA ILE A 27 -10.99 4.76 5.35
C ILE A 27 -10.78 6.10 6.01
N LYS A 28 -9.94 6.13 7.04
CA LYS A 28 -9.58 7.35 7.77
C LYS A 28 -8.48 8.12 7.03
N ARG A 29 -8.56 9.46 7.07
CA ARG A 29 -7.51 10.34 6.51
C ARG A 29 -6.15 10.01 7.11
N GLU A 30 -6.11 9.73 8.41
CA GLU A 30 -4.89 9.40 9.14
C GLU A 30 -4.20 8.13 8.59
N THR A 31 -4.98 7.15 8.11
CA THR A 31 -4.45 5.92 7.50
C THR A 31 -3.85 6.20 6.12
N ILE A 32 -4.51 7.06 5.33
CA ILE A 32 -3.99 7.52 4.04
C ILE A 32 -2.70 8.30 4.24
N ASP A 33 -2.66 9.24 5.18
CA ASP A 33 -1.48 10.07 5.45
C ASP A 33 -0.29 9.20 5.89
N LYS A 34 -0.56 8.16 6.70
CA LYS A 34 0.45 7.15 7.06
C LYS A 34 0.95 6.38 5.84
N ALA A 35 0.07 5.99 4.92
CA ALA A 35 0.46 5.30 3.69
C ALA A 35 1.32 6.21 2.78
N LEU A 36 0.92 7.45 2.58
CA LEU A 36 1.68 8.43 1.80
C LEU A 36 3.06 8.72 2.42
N LYS A 37 3.17 8.69 3.75
CA LYS A 37 4.45 8.79 4.45
C LYS A 37 5.36 7.58 4.23
N TYR A 38 4.81 6.37 4.14
CA TYR A 38 5.60 5.14 3.97
C TYR A 38 6.00 4.87 2.52
N MET A 39 5.22 5.36 1.56
CA MET A 39 5.47 5.18 0.13
C MET A 39 6.92 5.52 -0.30
N PRO A 40 7.45 6.75 -0.12
CA PRO A 40 8.81 7.08 -0.55
C PRO A 40 9.89 6.29 0.21
N LEU A 41 9.62 5.90 1.47
CA LEU A 41 10.57 5.12 2.27
C LEU A 41 10.66 3.66 1.78
N MET A 42 9.55 3.10 1.29
CA MET A 42 9.54 1.77 0.66
C MET A 42 10.23 1.82 -0.71
N GLU A 43 9.98 2.86 -1.50
CA GLU A 43 10.65 3.07 -2.77
C GLU A 43 12.17 3.15 -2.60
N GLU A 44 12.65 3.91 -1.63
CA GLU A 44 14.07 3.98 -1.27
C GLU A 44 14.61 2.62 -0.81
N TYR A 45 13.87 1.91 0.05
CA TYR A 45 14.29 0.60 0.55
C TYR A 45 14.46 -0.43 -0.58
N VAL A 46 13.48 -0.51 -1.48
CA VAL A 46 13.52 -1.42 -2.63
C VAL A 46 14.61 -1.02 -3.61
N HIS A 47 14.79 0.28 -3.84
CA HIS A 47 15.88 0.76 -4.69
C HIS A 47 17.25 0.39 -4.12
N ASN A 48 17.48 0.63 -2.84
CA ASN A 48 18.77 0.34 -2.19
C ASN A 48 19.06 -1.17 -2.10
N MET A 49 18.05 -2.01 -1.88
CA MET A 49 18.26 -3.46 -1.75
C MET A 49 18.35 -4.17 -3.11
N LEU A 50 17.49 -3.81 -4.06
CA LEU A 50 17.25 -4.58 -5.28
C LEU A 50 17.65 -3.82 -6.55
N ASN A 51 18.04 -2.54 -6.43
CA ASN A 51 18.29 -1.64 -7.56
C ASN A 51 17.07 -1.50 -8.50
N ILE A 52 15.86 -1.68 -7.96
CA ILE A 52 14.59 -1.55 -8.69
C ILE A 52 14.04 -0.16 -8.41
N LYS A 53 13.62 0.55 -9.46
CA LYS A 53 12.83 1.79 -9.34
C LYS A 53 11.36 1.43 -9.41
N LEU A 54 10.66 1.60 -8.29
CA LEU A 54 9.22 1.42 -8.24
C LEU A 54 8.53 2.55 -9.01
N GLY A 55 7.42 2.22 -9.69
CA GLY A 55 6.52 3.22 -10.26
C GLY A 55 5.61 3.83 -9.18
N GLN A 56 4.61 4.59 -9.61
CA GLN A 56 3.55 5.05 -8.71
C GLN A 56 2.66 3.85 -8.30
N PRO A 57 2.39 3.61 -7.01
CA PRO A 57 1.48 2.55 -6.59
C PRO A 57 0.02 2.93 -6.86
N SER A 58 -0.83 1.92 -6.96
CA SER A 58 -2.27 2.07 -6.71
C SER A 58 -2.56 1.95 -5.22
N LEU A 59 -3.51 2.74 -4.73
CA LEU A 59 -4.04 2.69 -3.38
C LEU A 59 -5.36 1.93 -3.39
N THR A 60 -5.48 0.94 -2.52
CA THR A 60 -6.71 0.15 -2.38
C THR A 60 -7.21 0.19 -0.94
N ALA A 61 -8.51 0.44 -0.77
CA ALA A 61 -9.17 0.34 0.53
C ALA A 61 -9.41 -1.13 0.89
N CYS A 62 -9.05 -1.51 2.11
CA CYS A 62 -9.37 -2.83 2.65
C CYS A 62 -10.58 -2.73 3.58
N THR A 63 -11.30 -3.85 3.73
CA THR A 63 -12.54 -3.91 4.53
C THR A 63 -12.32 -3.62 6.02
N ASP A 64 -11.10 -3.77 6.52
CA ASP A 64 -10.73 -3.55 7.93
C ASP A 64 -10.25 -2.12 8.22
N GLY A 65 -10.41 -1.20 7.26
CA GLY A 65 -9.97 0.19 7.39
C GLY A 65 -8.50 0.41 7.05
N SER A 66 -7.76 -0.64 6.68
CA SER A 66 -6.39 -0.53 6.19
C SER A 66 -6.32 -0.06 4.72
N VAL A 67 -5.15 0.41 4.30
CA VAL A 67 -4.87 0.84 2.93
C VAL A 67 -3.69 0.05 2.37
N ASP A 68 -3.87 -0.56 1.21
CA ASP A 68 -2.80 -1.19 0.47
C ASP A 68 -2.14 -0.21 -0.51
N LEU A 69 -0.81 -0.10 -0.45
CA LEU A 69 0.02 0.42 -1.52
C LEU A 69 0.45 -0.75 -2.39
N HIS A 70 -0.02 -0.79 -3.63
CA HIS A 70 0.26 -1.89 -4.55
C HIS A 70 1.05 -1.39 -5.75
N TRP A 71 2.30 -1.84 -5.84
CA TRP A 71 3.14 -1.71 -7.03
C TRP A 71 3.09 -3.00 -7.83
N ASN A 72 2.60 -2.91 -9.06
CA ASN A 72 2.42 -4.07 -9.93
C ASN A 72 3.03 -3.78 -11.30
N SER A 73 3.90 -4.67 -11.77
CA SER A 73 4.46 -4.64 -13.11
C SER A 73 4.51 -6.05 -13.72
N ASP A 74 4.98 -6.17 -14.95
CA ASP A 74 5.20 -7.48 -15.57
C ASP A 74 6.34 -8.27 -14.90
N GLU A 75 7.22 -7.59 -14.15
CA GLU A 75 8.43 -8.21 -13.57
C GLU A 75 8.31 -8.51 -12.07
N TYR A 76 7.48 -7.74 -11.35
CA TYR A 76 7.36 -7.84 -9.90
C TYR A 76 5.96 -7.46 -9.41
N GLU A 77 5.64 -7.95 -8.22
CA GLU A 77 4.51 -7.50 -7.41
C GLU A 77 5.02 -7.09 -6.03
N LEU A 78 4.54 -5.96 -5.50
CA LEU A 78 4.82 -5.52 -4.15
C LEU A 78 3.57 -4.88 -3.57
N ILE A 79 3.13 -5.40 -2.43
CA ILE A 79 2.00 -4.89 -1.67
C ILE A 79 2.53 -4.49 -0.29
N MET A 80 2.24 -3.25 0.13
CA MET A 80 2.36 -2.81 1.51
C MET A 80 0.98 -2.52 2.09
N ASN A 81 0.59 -3.27 3.11
CA ASN A 81 -0.61 -3.02 3.89
C ASN A 81 -0.32 -2.04 5.03
N VAL A 82 -1.08 -0.95 5.09
CA VAL A 82 -0.98 0.09 6.11
C VAL A 82 -2.22 0.04 6.99
N PRO A 83 -2.13 -0.49 8.23
CA PRO A 83 -3.29 -0.66 9.09
C PRO A 83 -3.77 0.67 9.66
N GLU A 84 -5.09 0.74 9.89
CA GLU A 84 -5.75 1.88 10.56
C GLU A 84 -5.21 2.13 11.96
N ARG A 85 -4.90 1.05 12.69
CA ARG A 85 -4.45 1.08 14.09
C ARG A 85 -2.95 1.36 14.20
N ALA A 86 -2.48 1.54 15.43
CA ALA A 86 -1.05 1.68 15.78
C ALA A 86 -0.22 0.39 15.58
N LEU A 87 -0.59 -0.43 14.60
CA LEU A 87 0.19 -1.59 14.17
C LEU A 87 1.23 -1.16 13.11
N PRO A 88 2.38 -1.86 13.04
CA PRO A 88 3.32 -1.68 11.94
C PRO A 88 2.65 -1.99 10.60
N ALA A 89 3.06 -1.29 9.54
CA ALA A 89 2.70 -1.72 8.18
C ALA A 89 3.42 -3.01 7.85
N THR A 90 2.80 -3.87 7.05
CA THR A 90 3.42 -5.12 6.56
C THR A 90 3.58 -5.04 5.06
N TYR A 91 4.62 -5.66 4.52
CA TYR A 91 4.80 -5.76 3.08
C TYR A 91 5.11 -7.18 2.64
N TYR A 92 4.69 -7.50 1.43
CA TYR A 92 4.99 -8.72 0.69
C TYR A 92 5.23 -8.34 -0.76
N GLY A 93 6.31 -8.82 -1.36
CA GLY A 93 6.55 -8.72 -2.77
C GLY A 93 7.30 -9.93 -3.30
N ASP A 94 7.16 -10.17 -4.58
CA ASP A 94 7.89 -11.20 -5.29
C ASP A 94 8.36 -10.72 -6.67
N ASP A 95 9.43 -11.35 -7.16
CA ASP A 95 9.74 -11.30 -8.57
C ASP A 95 8.94 -12.40 -9.26
N LYS A 96 7.94 -12.02 -10.08
CA LYS A 96 6.99 -12.92 -10.74
C LYS A 96 7.63 -14.05 -11.57
N HIS A 97 8.95 -13.99 -11.74
CA HIS A 97 9.78 -14.88 -12.54
C HIS A 97 10.87 -15.65 -11.76
N ARG A 98 11.18 -15.33 -10.49
CA ARG A 98 12.50 -15.71 -9.92
C ARG A 98 12.53 -16.22 -8.46
N SER A 99 11.40 -16.60 -7.87
CA SER A 99 11.33 -17.22 -6.53
C SER A 99 11.88 -16.38 -5.37
N LYS A 100 12.22 -15.10 -5.57
CA LYS A 100 12.65 -14.21 -4.49
C LYS A 100 11.42 -13.53 -3.92
N VAL A 101 11.30 -13.64 -2.60
CA VAL A 101 10.22 -13.02 -1.84
C VAL A 101 10.82 -11.98 -0.91
N LEU A 102 10.24 -10.78 -0.92
CA LEU A 102 10.54 -9.68 -0.03
C LEU A 102 9.35 -9.54 0.94
N LYS A 103 9.52 -9.83 2.22
CA LYS A 103 8.46 -9.65 3.24
C LYS A 103 8.97 -9.07 4.55
N GLY A 104 8.12 -8.37 5.28
CA GLY A 104 8.48 -7.81 6.59
C GLY A 104 7.51 -6.74 7.10
N ASN A 105 7.97 -6.02 8.12
CA ASN A 105 7.26 -4.91 8.77
C ASN A 105 7.94 -3.57 8.44
N PHE A 106 7.17 -2.48 8.52
CA PHE A 106 7.60 -1.13 8.16
C PHE A 106 7.12 -0.07 9.17
N PRO A 107 7.93 0.95 9.51
CA PRO A 107 9.31 1.18 9.06
C PRO A 107 10.31 0.16 9.65
N LYS A 108 11.42 -0.10 8.93
CA LYS A 108 12.44 -1.08 9.35
C LYS A 108 13.34 -0.66 10.52
N TYR A 109 13.08 0.48 11.14
CA TYR A 109 13.84 0.98 12.29
C TYR A 109 12.90 1.69 13.29
N GLN A 110 12.76 1.11 14.48
CA GLN A 110 12.55 1.80 15.75
C GLN A 110 13.63 1.31 16.71
#